data_AF-A0A9D3WP92-F1
#
_entry.id   AF-A0A9D3WP92-F1
#
_cell.length_a   1.000
_cell.length_b   1.000
_cell.length_c   1.000
_cell.angle_alpha   90.00
_cell.angle_beta   90.00
_cell.angle_gamma   90.00
#
_symmetry.space_group_name_H-M   'P 1'
#
loop_
_entity.id
_entity.type
_entity.pdbx_description
1 polymer ?
#
loop_
_entity_poly.entity_id
_entity_poly.type
_entity_poly.pdbx_seq_one_letter_code
_entity_poly.pdbx_strand_id
1 'polypeptide(L)' 'MNSSCSRRKLRTMASSFSLPQNTLSNILSRLRIRSVTQFKSLSNDWAYLTSTTTFVDDHLRCSSSDLSHPPLLQYPV' A
#
# COMPACT_ATOMS: atom_id res chain seq x y z
N MET A 1 -29.41 -27.04 21.16
CA MET A 1 -28.88 -25.69 20.89
C MET A 1 -27.72 -25.84 19.93
N ASN A 2 -27.87 -25.35 18.71
CA ASN A 2 -27.03 -25.64 17.53
C ASN A 2 -25.93 -24.59 17.37
N SER A 3 -24.77 -24.79 18.01
CA SER A 3 -23.57 -24.00 17.73
C SER A 3 -22.94 -24.42 16.40
N SER A 4 -23.55 -23.98 15.30
CA SER A 4 -22.99 -24.12 13.96
C SER A 4 -21.88 -23.09 13.77
N CYS A 5 -20.66 -23.44 14.19
CA CYS A 5 -19.44 -22.69 13.90
C CYS A 5 -19.19 -22.72 12.39
N SER A 6 -19.74 -21.74 11.67
CA SER A 6 -19.51 -21.53 10.24
C SER A 6 -18.03 -21.29 9.98
N ARG A 7 -17.32 -22.37 9.68
CA ARG A 7 -15.97 -22.35 9.11
C ARG A 7 -16.11 -21.67 7.76
N ARG A 8 -15.89 -20.34 7.72
CA ARG A 8 -15.77 -19.57 6.48
C ARG A 8 -14.64 -20.22 5.69
N LYS A 9 -15.01 -21.12 4.77
CA LYS A 9 -14.09 -21.72 3.81
C LYS A 9 -13.68 -20.58 2.89
N LEU A 10 -12.56 -19.94 3.22
CA LEU A 10 -11.91 -18.98 2.32
C LEU A 10 -11.70 -19.75 1.01
N ARG A 11 -12.47 -19.34 0.00
CA ARG A 11 -12.26 -19.78 -1.36
C ARG A 11 -10.96 -19.10 -1.76
N THR A 12 -9.84 -19.79 -1.58
CA THR A 12 -8.55 -19.34 -2.11
C THR A 12 -8.66 -19.42 -3.62
N MET A 13 -9.17 -18.35 -4.24
CA MET A 13 -8.89 -18.07 -5.64
C MET A 13 -7.38 -17.88 -5.68
N ALA A 14 -6.64 -18.89 -6.13
CA ALA A 14 -5.23 -18.75 -6.46
C ALA A 14 -5.15 -17.75 -7.62
N SER A 15 -5.10 -16.47 -7.29
CA SER A 15 -4.75 -15.43 -8.24
C SER A 15 -3.27 -15.61 -8.53
N SER A 16 -2.97 -16.22 -9.67
CA SER A 16 -1.62 -16.41 -10.22
C SER A 16 -1.02 -15.08 -10.70
N PHE A 17 -1.12 -14.04 -9.88
CA PHE A 17 -0.44 -12.76 -10.05
C PHE A 17 0.64 -12.66 -8.97
N SER A 18 1.68 -13.49 -9.08
CA SER A 18 2.86 -13.37 -8.24
C SER A 18 3.73 -12.23 -8.75
N LEU A 19 3.32 -11.00 -8.48
CA LEU A 19 4.18 -9.85 -8.69
C LEU A 19 5.35 -9.95 -7.69
N PRO A 20 6.61 -9.71 -8.11
CA PRO A 20 7.71 -9.59 -7.17
C PRO A 20 7.42 -8.56 -6.07
N GLN A 21 7.76 -8.90 -4.82
CA GLN A 21 7.44 -8.08 -3.65
C GLN A 21 8.01 -6.65 -3.76
N ASN A 22 9.18 -6.50 -4.39
CA ASN A 22 9.83 -5.22 -4.64
C ASN A 22 9.06 -4.33 -5.64
N THR A 23 8.45 -4.92 -6.67
CA THR A 23 7.61 -4.20 -7.62
C THR A 23 6.32 -3.75 -6.93
N LEU A 24 5.74 -4.62 -6.10
CA LEU A 24 4.53 -4.31 -5.34
C LEU A 24 4.79 -3.17 -4.35
N SER A 25 5.90 -3.19 -3.61
CA SER A 25 6.27 -2.12 -2.69
C SER A 25 6.49 -0.78 -3.41
N ASN A 26 7.13 -0.78 -4.59
CA ASN A 26 7.34 0.43 -5.40
C ASN A 26 6.01 1.00 -5.97
N ILE A 27 5.06 0.15 -6.34
CA ILE A 27 3.72 0.62 -6.73
C ILE A 27 3.04 1.28 -5.53
N LEU A 28 3.06 0.61 -4.37
CA LEU A 28 2.41 1.10 -3.16
C LEU A 28 3.05 2.37 -2.60
N SER A 29 4.38 2.52 -2.69
CA SER A 29 5.10 3.70 -2.17
C SER A 29 4.70 5.00 -2.88
N ARG A 30 4.19 4.90 -4.12
CA ARG A 30 3.70 6.02 -4.94
C ARG A 30 2.23 6.38 -4.65
N LEU A 31 1.51 5.56 -3.90
CA LEU A 31 0.11 5.80 -3.58
C LEU A 31 -0.04 6.66 -2.31
N ARG A 32 -1.15 7.38 -2.22
CA ARG A 32 -1.49 8.13 -1.00
C ARG A 32 -1.68 7.17 0.17
N ILE A 33 -1.29 7.60 1.37
CA ILE A 33 -1.37 6.79 2.60
C ILE A 33 -2.79 6.23 2.87
N ARG A 34 -3.84 6.99 2.51
CA ARG A 34 -5.23 6.53 2.61
C ARG A 34 -5.47 5.23 1.82
N SER A 35 -5.01 5.16 0.58
CA SER A 35 -5.14 3.95 -0.25
C SER A 35 -4.32 2.80 0.32
N VAL A 36 -3.09 3.09 0.76
CA VAL A 36 -2.18 2.09 1.35
C VAL A 36 -2.80 1.45 2.60
N THR A 37 -3.41 2.24 3.49
CA THR A 37 -4.04 1.72 4.71
C THR A 37 -5.23 0.80 4.43
N GLN A 38 -5.97 1.00 3.33
CA GLN A 38 -7.09 0.13 2.95
C GLN A 38 -6.59 -1.25 2.50
N PHE A 39 -5.40 -1.35 1.90
CA PHE A 39 -4.85 -2.64 1.46
C PHE A 39 -4.55 -3.60 2.61
N LYS A 40 -4.38 -3.10 3.84
CA LYS A 40 -4.28 -3.93 5.05
C LYS A 40 -5.48 -4.87 5.25
N SER A 41 -6.64 -4.52 4.69
CA SER A 41 -7.85 -5.33 4.76
C SER A 41 -7.94 -6.41 3.68
N LEU A 42 -7.05 -6.43 2.68
CA LEU A 42 -7.08 -7.39 1.58
C LEU A 42 -6.50 -8.76 1.98
N SER A 43 -5.37 -8.78 2.68
CA SER A 43 -4.78 -9.99 3.25
C SER A 43 -3.78 -9.68 4.36
N ASN A 44 -3.39 -10.71 5.11
CA ASN A 44 -2.30 -10.63 6.08
C ASN A 44 -0.96 -10.25 5.42
N ASP A 45 -0.71 -10.68 4.18
CA ASP A 45 0.51 -10.36 3.45
C ASP A 45 0.59 -8.86 3.11
N TRP A 46 -0.53 -8.26 2.67
CA TRP A 46 -0.61 -6.80 2.44
C TRP A 46 -0.47 -6.02 3.74
N ALA A 47 -1.06 -6.52 4.83
CA ALA A 47 -0.92 -5.89 6.15
C ALA A 47 0.52 -5.93 6.66
N TYR A 48 1.22 -7.05 6.47
CA TYR A 48 2.63 -7.19 6.82
C TYR A 48 3.50 -6.26 5.95
N LEU A 49 3.33 -6.31 4.63
CA LEU A 49 4.13 -5.54 3.68
C LEU A 49 4.01 -4.03 3.90
N THR A 50 2.81 -3.53 4.18
CA THR A 50 2.60 -2.10 4.43
C THR A 50 3.08 -1.64 5.82
N SER A 51 3.43 -2.57 6.70
CA SER A 51 3.91 -2.28 8.06
C SER A 51 5.42 -2.47 8.20
N THR A 52 6.13 -2.91 7.15
CA THR A 52 7.59 -3.03 7.21
C THR A 52 8.24 -1.64 7.20
N THR A 53 9.31 -1.48 7.99
CA THR A 53 10.08 -0.23 8.06
C THR A 53 10.62 0.18 6.70
N THR A 54 11.11 -0.79 5.91
CA THR A 54 11.58 -0.58 4.54
C THR A 54 10.53 0.05 3.63
N PHE A 55 9.28 -0.39 3.75
CA PHE A 55 8.18 0.16 2.96
C PHE A 55 7.84 1.58 3.41
N VAL A 56 7.83 1.83 4.72
CA VAL A 56 7.56 3.17 5.28
C VAL A 56 8.62 4.17 4.83
N ASP A 57 9.90 3.81 4.87
CA ASP A 57 10.99 4.68 4.42
C ASP A 57 10.89 5.02 2.94
N ASP A 58 10.59 4.01 2.10
CA ASP A 58 10.37 4.20 0.66
C ASP A 58 9.14 5.08 0.38
N HIS A 59 8.05 4.90 1.13
CA HIS A 59 6.82 5.70 1.02
C HIS A 59 7.07 7.16 1.40
N LEU A 60 7.79 7.42 2.49
CA LEU A 60 8.16 8.77 2.91
C LEU A 60 9.05 9.48 1.88
N ARG A 61 10.01 8.77 1.28
CA ARG A 61 10.87 9.32 0.22
C ARG A 61 10.08 9.67 -1.04
N CYS A 62 9.12 8.85 -1.42
CA CYS A 62 8.24 9.15 -2.56
C CYS A 62 7.31 10.32 -2.27
N SER A 63 6.77 10.41 -1.04
CA SER A 63 5.92 11.53 -0.62
C SER A 63 6.65 12.87 -0.54
N SER A 64 7.93 12.88 -0.16
CA SER A 64 8.74 14.11 -0.11
C SER A 64 9.21 14.59 -1.48
N SER A 65 9.14 13.72 -2.49
CA SER A 65 9.47 14.06 -3.88
C SER A 65 8.36 14.88 -4.57
N ASP A 66 7.18 15.00 -3.95
CA ASP A 66 6.09 15.92 -4.33
C ASP A 66 6.38 17.36 -3.86
N LEU A 67 7.63 17.81 -4.03
CA LEU A 67 8.05 19.21 -3.89
C LEU A 67 8.35 19.83 -5.27
N SER A 68 7.87 19.19 -6.33
CA SER A 68 8.00 19.67 -7.71
C SER A 68 6.91 20.67 -8.11
N HIS A 69 6.53 21.55 -7.18
CA HIS A 69 6.07 22.88 -7.57
C HIS A 69 7.28 23.79 -7.52
N PRO A 70 7.93 24.07 -8.68
CA PRO A 70 8.89 25.16 -8.70
C PRO A 70 8.12 26.45 -8.36
N PRO A 71 8.62 27.32 -7.45
CA PRO A 71 8.02 28.61 -7.20
C PRO A 71 8.33 29.54 -8.38
N LEU A 72 7.72 29.28 -9.54
CA LEU A 72 7.64 30.24 -10.64
C LEU A 72 6.21 30.73 -10.56
N LEU A 73 5.91 31.84 -9.88
CA LEU A 73 6.22 33.19 -10.35
C LEU A 73 6.25 34.16 -9.15
N GLN A 74 7.43 34.48 -8.64
CA GLN A 74 7.65 35.81 -8.05
C GLN A 74 8.02 36.74 -9.20
N TYR A 75 7.01 37.34 -9.84
CA TYR A 75 7.23 38.48 -10.72
C TYR A 75 7.53 39.71 -9.85
N PRO A 76 8.62 40.46 -10.10
CA PRO A 76 8.79 41.76 -9.49
C PRO A 76 7.77 42.74 -10.09
N VAL A 77 7.16 43.54 -9.21
CA VAL A 77 6.30 44.71 -9.52
C VAL A 77 7.17 45.85 -10.04
#